data_AF-A0A151Z5C2-F1
#
_entry.id   AF-A0A151Z5C2-F1
#
_cell.length_a   1.000
_cell.length_b   1.000
_cell.length_c   1.000
_cell.angle_alpha   90.00
_cell.angle_beta   90.00
_cell.angle_gamma   90.00
#
_symmetry.space_group_name_H-M   'P 1'
#
loop_
_entity.id
_entity.type
_entity.pdbx_description
1 polymer ?
#
loop_
_entity_poly.entity_id
_entity_poly.type
_entity_poly.pdbx_seq_one_letter_code
_entity_poly.pdbx_strand_id
1 'polypeptide(L)'
;MYSSKIVVFLVSLILVQVVWTSRVGVPVYVMLPLNTLSNGGDLTDVQLLQSQLSQLKSQTGIEGVMSDVWWGIVETQPQVYNWTGYEALFNVIQQNELKVKVTMSFHECGGNVGDDCAITLPQWVLNVGQSNPNIFYTDQQGNRDQEYLSLGVDDQPLFGGRTPIEIYSDYMASFYENFKDLIPSVIQEIQVGLGPAGEMRYPSYQSSLWTFPGIGEFQCYDKYMLANLAQAAEDAGNSDWGYAGPDDAGTYDSTPSQTGFFSQGTQDNYQSPYGQFFLNWYSGLLLEHGNKTLAEAKKVFGSSGVTVTAKVAGIHWWYLDPSHAAELAAGYKNDLGVAYYQIAQMFSWHNVSFDFTCLEMRDSEQPSNCECGPQQLVAQTLLSAESAGVKYSGENALQRYDSTAYQEIEIESSLYYLISGFSYLRLTPQLLQSPNIGTFASFVQTMSTLQGPN
;
A
#
# COMPACT_ATOMS: atom_id res chain seq x y z
N MET A 1 -22.56 44.94 59.51
CA MET A 1 -23.05 44.54 58.18
C MET A 1 -22.53 45.60 57.23
N TYR A 2 -21.58 45.42 56.32
CA TYR A 2 -21.11 44.28 55.53
C TYR A 2 -19.58 44.19 55.56
N SER A 3 -19.05 42.98 55.43
CA SER A 3 -17.62 42.69 55.28
C SER A 3 -17.28 42.64 53.79
N SER A 4 -16.28 43.42 53.35
CA SER A 4 -15.70 43.33 52.01
C SER A 4 -14.23 42.98 52.14
N LYS A 5 -13.90 41.69 52.00
CA LYS A 5 -12.52 41.23 51.79
C LYS A 5 -12.36 40.93 50.30
N ILE A 6 -11.58 41.78 49.62
CA ILE A 6 -11.07 41.52 48.28
C ILE A 6 -9.97 40.46 48.42
N VAL A 7 -10.17 39.30 47.80
CA VAL A 7 -9.14 38.27 47.61
C VAL A 7 -8.71 38.37 46.16
N VAL A 8 -7.48 38.82 45.92
CA VAL A 8 -6.86 38.80 44.59
C VAL A 8 -6.24 37.41 44.41
N PHE A 9 -6.79 36.61 43.50
CA PHE A 9 -6.16 35.39 43.03
C PHE A 9 -5.16 35.74 41.92
N LEU A 10 -3.87 35.53 42.18
CA LEU A 10 -2.83 35.48 41.15
C LEU A 10 -2.83 34.06 40.57
N VAL A 11 -3.35 33.92 39.35
CA VAL A 11 -3.22 32.71 38.55
C VAL A 11 -1.96 32.85 37.70
N SER A 12 -0.91 32.11 38.04
CA SER A 12 0.26 31.95 37.19
C SER A 12 -0.09 31.01 36.03
N LEU A 13 -0.33 31.56 34.84
CA LEU A 13 -0.37 30.78 33.60
C LEU A 13 1.07 30.39 33.23
N ILE A 14 1.40 29.12 33.41
CA ILE A 14 2.56 28.50 32.75
C ILE A 14 2.12 28.22 31.31
N LEU A 15 2.53 29.09 30.39
CA LEU A 15 2.50 28.82 28.96
C LEU A 15 3.57 27.76 28.68
N VAL A 16 3.17 26.50 28.56
CA VAL A 16 3.98 25.48 27.90
C VAL A 16 3.97 25.84 26.42
N GLN A 17 5.02 26.52 25.96
CA GLN A 17 5.28 26.60 24.53
C GLN A 17 5.64 25.20 24.06
N VAL A 18 4.68 24.54 23.40
CA VAL A 18 4.97 23.39 22.55
C VAL A 18 5.79 23.95 21.39
N VAL A 19 7.11 23.83 21.48
CA VAL A 19 7.99 24.02 20.33
C VAL A 19 7.71 22.86 19.40
N TRP A 20 6.92 23.12 18.36
CA TRP A 20 6.85 22.23 17.21
C TRP A 20 8.22 22.29 16.55
N THR A 21 9.11 21.36 16.88
CA THR A 21 10.29 21.13 16.05
C THR A 21 9.76 20.57 14.72
N SER A 22 9.57 21.44 13.73
CA SER A 22 9.43 21.02 12.34
C SER A 22 10.57 20.06 12.06
N ARG A 23 10.27 18.78 11.75
CA ARG A 23 11.31 17.85 11.34
C ARG A 23 12.03 18.46 10.13
N VAL A 24 13.35 18.49 10.20
CA VAL A 24 14.19 18.91 9.09
C VAL A 24 14.43 17.66 8.24
N GLY A 25 14.17 17.73 6.93
CA GLY A 25 14.38 16.62 6.01
C GLY A 25 13.34 15.51 6.05
N VAL A 26 13.57 14.52 5.19
CA VAL A 26 12.76 13.32 4.99
C VAL A 26 13.51 12.11 5.57
N PRO A 27 12.95 11.39 6.56
CA PRO A 27 13.59 10.20 7.10
C PRO A 27 13.58 9.07 6.06
N VAL A 28 14.74 8.42 5.90
CA VAL A 28 14.90 7.27 5.00
C VAL A 28 14.87 5.96 5.79
N TYR A 29 14.03 5.05 5.35
CA TYR A 29 13.92 3.67 5.79
C TYR A 29 14.41 2.74 4.69
N VAL A 30 14.84 1.53 5.04
CA VAL A 30 15.21 0.50 4.07
C VAL A 30 14.40 -0.76 4.31
N MET A 31 13.75 -1.28 3.28
CA MET A 31 13.02 -2.54 3.35
C MET A 31 13.99 -3.70 3.63
N LEU A 32 13.67 -4.56 4.60
CA LEU A 32 14.42 -5.78 4.88
C LEU A 32 14.19 -6.84 3.80
N PRO A 33 15.02 -7.89 3.64
CA PRO A 33 14.74 -9.00 2.73
C PRO A 33 13.36 -9.64 2.96
N LEU A 34 12.69 -10.10 1.91
CA LEU A 34 11.34 -10.70 2.01
C LEU A 34 11.31 -11.94 2.91
N ASN A 35 12.40 -12.72 2.89
CA ASN A 35 12.62 -13.92 3.70
C ASN A 35 13.31 -13.64 5.05
N THR A 36 13.19 -12.42 5.60
CA THR A 36 13.73 -12.07 6.92
C THR A 36 13.27 -13.06 7.99
N LEU A 37 12.03 -13.52 7.91
CA LEU A 37 11.59 -14.73 8.62
C LEU A 37 11.51 -15.90 7.63
N SER A 38 11.85 -17.09 8.11
CA SER A 38 11.60 -18.34 7.40
C SER A 38 10.10 -18.69 7.40
N ASN A 39 9.67 -19.58 6.50
CA ASN A 39 8.30 -20.10 6.50
C ASN A 39 7.89 -20.83 7.80
N GLY A 40 8.87 -21.19 8.65
CA GLY A 40 8.63 -21.75 9.99
C GLY A 40 8.36 -20.70 11.07
N GLY A 41 8.51 -19.41 10.76
CA GLY A 41 8.35 -18.31 11.71
C GLY A 41 9.60 -17.94 12.51
N ASP A 42 10.75 -18.55 12.20
CA ASP A 42 12.03 -18.20 12.82
C ASP A 42 12.73 -17.09 12.05
N LEU A 43 13.40 -16.16 12.76
CA LEU A 43 14.25 -15.12 12.19
C LEU A 43 15.44 -15.74 11.45
N THR A 44 15.57 -15.44 10.16
CA THR A 44 16.64 -15.95 9.29
C THR A 44 17.97 -15.25 9.59
N ASP A 45 19.03 -16.03 9.80
CA ASP A 45 20.43 -15.60 9.98
C ASP A 45 20.59 -14.30 10.81
N VAL A 46 20.26 -14.41 12.09
CA VAL A 46 20.29 -13.30 13.06
C VAL A 46 21.64 -12.57 13.09
N GLN A 47 22.76 -13.30 12.96
CA GLN A 47 24.09 -12.70 13.00
C GLN A 47 24.37 -11.87 11.75
N LEU A 48 24.02 -12.40 10.58
CA LEU A 48 24.14 -11.65 9.33
C LEU A 48 23.26 -10.40 9.38
N LEU A 49 21.98 -10.53 9.76
CA LEU A 49 21.06 -9.39 9.85
C LEU A 49 21.61 -8.31 10.80
N GLN A 50 22.05 -8.70 12.00
CA GLN A 50 22.68 -7.78 12.95
C GLN A 50 23.87 -7.03 12.32
N SER A 51 24.74 -7.73 11.60
CA SER A 51 25.91 -7.11 10.95
C SER A 51 25.52 -6.16 9.82
N GLN A 52 24.51 -6.51 9.01
CA GLN A 52 24.01 -5.70 7.91
C GLN A 52 23.33 -4.43 8.41
N LEU A 53 22.50 -4.53 9.45
CA LEU A 53 21.84 -3.35 10.06
C LEU A 53 22.85 -2.41 10.71
N SER A 54 23.84 -2.97 11.42
CA SER A 54 24.91 -2.19 12.01
C SER A 54 25.73 -1.45 10.94
N GLN A 55 26.09 -2.13 9.84
CA GLN A 55 26.77 -1.52 8.71
C GLN A 55 25.93 -0.42 8.07
N LEU A 56 24.66 -0.72 7.77
CA LEU A 56 23.75 0.21 7.10
C LEU A 56 23.57 1.48 7.94
N LYS A 57 23.25 1.34 9.24
CA LYS A 57 23.09 2.47 10.16
C LYS A 57 24.36 3.31 10.25
N SER A 58 25.50 2.68 10.49
CA SER A 58 26.77 3.40 10.72
C SER A 58 27.32 4.11 9.48
N GLN A 59 27.08 3.58 8.28
CA GLN A 59 27.64 4.15 7.04
C GLN A 59 26.69 5.13 6.34
N THR A 60 25.39 5.03 6.57
CA THR A 60 24.39 5.80 5.79
C THR A 60 23.55 6.74 6.65
N GLY A 61 23.41 6.46 7.94
CA GLY A 61 22.61 7.30 8.84
C GLY A 61 21.09 7.13 8.71
N ILE A 62 20.59 6.07 8.06
CA ILE A 62 19.15 5.78 7.95
C ILE A 62 18.40 5.86 9.28
N GLU A 63 17.12 6.25 9.23
CA GLU A 63 16.25 6.34 10.40
C GLU A 63 15.86 4.95 10.91
N GLY A 64 15.54 4.04 9.98
CA GLY A 64 14.99 2.75 10.31
C GLY A 64 14.93 1.79 9.15
N VAL A 65 14.19 0.70 9.36
CA VAL A 65 13.92 -0.33 8.36
C VAL A 65 12.42 -0.55 8.21
N MET A 66 12.01 -1.22 7.13
CA MET A 66 10.64 -1.64 6.91
C MET A 66 10.56 -3.17 6.75
N SER A 67 9.56 -3.80 7.37
CA SER A 67 9.39 -5.25 7.32
C SER A 67 7.95 -5.66 7.10
N ASP A 68 7.75 -6.65 6.25
CA ASP A 68 6.49 -7.37 6.13
C ASP A 68 6.21 -8.23 7.38
N VAL A 69 4.97 -8.20 7.84
CA VAL A 69 4.43 -8.99 8.95
C VAL A 69 3.43 -9.99 8.39
N TRP A 70 3.97 -11.10 7.87
CA TRP A 70 3.28 -12.07 7.02
C TRP A 70 2.19 -12.84 7.77
N TRP A 71 0.95 -12.69 7.31
CA TRP A 71 -0.21 -13.39 7.89
C TRP A 71 -0.02 -14.92 7.86
N GLY A 72 0.45 -15.46 6.74
CA GLY A 72 0.70 -16.89 6.55
C GLY A 72 1.74 -17.50 7.49
N ILE A 73 2.66 -16.70 8.02
CA ILE A 73 3.68 -17.14 8.99
C ILE A 73 3.12 -17.10 10.41
N VAL A 74 2.39 -16.05 10.76
CA VAL A 74 1.98 -15.79 12.14
C VAL A 74 0.75 -16.61 12.55
N GLU A 75 -0.30 -16.66 11.71
CA GLU A 75 -1.58 -17.30 12.04
C GLU A 75 -1.75 -18.63 11.29
N THR A 76 -0.81 -19.56 11.51
CA THR A 76 -0.83 -20.88 10.85
C THR A 76 -2.06 -21.72 11.23
N GLN A 77 -2.72 -21.39 12.32
CA GLN A 77 -4.04 -21.89 12.73
C GLN A 77 -4.94 -20.70 13.12
N PRO A 78 -6.26 -20.77 12.89
CA PRO A 78 -7.19 -19.68 13.19
C PRO A 78 -7.05 -19.19 14.64
N GLN A 79 -6.82 -17.89 14.82
CA GLN A 79 -6.67 -17.20 16.10
C GLN A 79 -5.51 -17.70 16.99
N VAL A 80 -4.55 -18.44 16.41
CA VAL A 80 -3.32 -18.85 17.09
C VAL A 80 -2.17 -18.11 16.45
N TYR A 81 -1.76 -17.02 17.10
CA TYR A 81 -0.71 -16.12 16.60
C TYR A 81 0.64 -16.48 17.22
N ASN A 82 1.64 -16.72 16.38
CA ASN A 82 3.03 -16.89 16.83
C ASN A 82 3.87 -15.67 16.44
N TRP A 83 4.14 -14.82 17.42
CA TRP A 83 4.91 -13.58 17.24
C TRP A 83 6.41 -13.73 17.50
N THR A 84 6.88 -14.92 17.90
CA THR A 84 8.26 -15.15 18.38
C THR A 84 9.34 -14.68 17.41
N GLY A 85 9.18 -14.92 16.10
CA GLY A 85 10.13 -14.46 15.09
C GLY A 85 10.18 -12.93 14.96
N TYR A 86 9.02 -12.27 15.04
CA TYR A 86 8.92 -10.81 15.00
C TYR A 86 9.41 -10.15 16.29
N GLU A 87 9.24 -10.80 17.45
CA GLU A 87 9.87 -10.38 18.71
C GLU A 87 11.40 -10.37 18.60
N ALA A 88 11.97 -11.46 18.06
CA ALA A 88 13.40 -11.55 17.80
C ALA A 88 13.88 -10.47 16.82
N LEU A 89 13.12 -10.23 15.74
CA LEU A 89 13.41 -9.20 14.74
C LEU A 89 13.43 -7.80 15.36
N PHE A 90 12.38 -7.43 16.08
CA PHE A 90 12.28 -6.10 16.67
C PHE A 90 13.33 -5.87 17.76
N ASN A 91 13.73 -6.92 18.49
CA ASN A 91 14.85 -6.85 19.40
C ASN A 91 16.17 -6.57 18.65
N VAL A 92 16.45 -7.24 17.53
CA VAL A 92 17.64 -6.97 16.69
C VAL A 92 17.63 -5.53 16.17
N ILE A 93 16.49 -5.05 15.67
CA ILE A 93 16.35 -3.67 15.17
C ILE A 93 16.60 -2.66 16.30
N GLN A 94 16.01 -2.88 17.47
CA GLN A 94 16.19 -2.00 18.63
C GLN A 94 17.64 -1.97 19.11
N GLN A 95 18.34 -3.12 19.12
CA GLN A 95 19.76 -3.21 19.48
C GLN A 95 20.68 -2.45 18.51
N ASN A 96 20.22 -2.20 17.27
CA ASN A 96 20.92 -1.37 16.29
C ASN A 96 20.46 0.11 16.31
N GLU A 97 19.66 0.51 17.30
CA GLU A 97 19.15 1.88 17.45
C GLU A 97 18.37 2.37 16.21
N LEU A 98 17.70 1.44 15.52
CA LEU A 98 16.87 1.70 14.35
C LEU A 98 15.39 1.74 14.74
N LYS A 99 14.60 2.48 13.97
CA LYS A 99 13.13 2.40 13.98
C LYS A 99 12.66 1.32 13.01
N VAL A 100 11.39 0.92 13.14
CA VAL A 100 10.75 0.01 12.19
C VAL A 100 9.40 0.54 11.72
N LYS A 101 9.16 0.43 10.42
CA LYS A 101 7.84 0.42 9.81
C LYS A 101 7.44 -1.03 9.56
N VAL A 102 6.18 -1.37 9.78
CA VAL A 102 5.69 -2.73 9.55
C VAL A 102 4.52 -2.75 8.59
N THR A 103 4.46 -3.74 7.71
CA THR A 103 3.29 -3.98 6.85
C THR A 103 2.48 -5.14 7.43
N MET A 104 1.19 -4.95 7.68
CA MET A 104 0.26 -6.05 7.97
C MET A 104 0.00 -6.78 6.65
N SER A 105 0.85 -7.76 6.35
CA SER A 105 0.91 -8.41 5.02
C SER A 105 -0.11 -9.54 4.95
N PHE A 106 -1.36 -9.17 4.67
CA PHE A 106 -2.50 -10.09 4.43
C PHE A 106 -2.50 -10.72 3.03
N HIS A 107 -1.36 -10.74 2.37
CA HIS A 107 -1.15 -11.21 1.00
C HIS A 107 -0.03 -12.26 0.94
N GLU A 108 0.04 -13.00 -0.16
CA GLU A 108 1.18 -13.90 -0.46
C GLU A 108 2.43 -13.11 -0.86
N CYS A 109 3.59 -13.63 -0.47
CA CYS A 109 4.90 -13.24 -0.97
C CYS A 109 5.32 -14.21 -2.06
N GLY A 110 5.41 -13.74 -3.31
CA GLY A 110 5.64 -14.56 -4.49
C GLY A 110 4.72 -14.15 -5.65
N GLY A 111 5.23 -14.22 -6.87
CA GLY A 111 4.43 -13.95 -8.08
C GLY A 111 4.47 -12.52 -8.60
N ASN A 112 5.02 -11.57 -7.84
CA ASN A 112 5.27 -10.21 -8.30
C ASN A 112 6.75 -9.99 -8.69
N VAL A 113 7.00 -8.91 -9.45
CA VAL A 113 8.35 -8.55 -9.88
C VAL A 113 9.22 -8.24 -8.66
N GLY A 114 10.28 -9.01 -8.46
CA GLY A 114 11.23 -8.82 -7.36
C GLY A 114 11.03 -9.74 -6.16
N ASP A 115 10.00 -10.59 -6.17
CA ASP A 115 9.78 -11.57 -5.11
C ASP A 115 10.76 -12.75 -5.21
N ASP A 116 11.55 -12.97 -4.15
CA ASP A 116 12.47 -14.11 -3.98
C ASP A 116 12.04 -15.06 -2.84
N CYS A 117 10.76 -15.00 -2.48
CA CYS A 117 10.10 -15.70 -1.40
C CYS A 117 8.97 -16.61 -1.91
N ALA A 118 8.47 -17.48 -1.04
CA ALA A 118 7.26 -18.27 -1.26
C ALA A 118 6.52 -18.40 0.07
N ILE A 119 5.81 -17.33 0.45
CA ILE A 119 5.05 -17.25 1.71
C ILE A 119 3.58 -17.08 1.33
N THR A 120 2.81 -18.14 1.39
CA THR A 120 1.38 -18.13 1.01
C THR A 120 0.51 -17.49 2.09
N LEU A 121 -0.77 -17.25 1.77
CA LEU A 121 -1.81 -17.09 2.79
C LEU A 121 -1.85 -18.32 3.74
N PRO A 122 -2.44 -18.20 4.96
CA PRO A 122 -2.53 -19.34 5.87
C PRO A 122 -3.21 -20.55 5.23
N GLN A 123 -2.68 -21.75 5.48
CA GLN A 123 -3.19 -22.97 4.85
C GLN A 123 -4.68 -23.22 5.14
N TRP A 124 -5.17 -22.82 6.32
CA TRP A 124 -6.58 -22.96 6.67
C TRP A 124 -7.51 -22.07 5.81
N VAL A 125 -7.01 -20.94 5.31
CA VAL A 125 -7.70 -20.05 4.35
C VAL A 125 -7.70 -20.70 2.97
N LEU A 126 -6.54 -21.18 2.51
CA LEU A 126 -6.40 -21.87 1.22
C LEU A 126 -7.29 -23.11 1.14
N ASN A 127 -7.48 -23.82 2.26
CA ASN A 127 -8.39 -24.97 2.34
C ASN A 127 -9.87 -24.56 2.12
N VAL A 128 -10.29 -23.37 2.55
CA VAL A 128 -11.62 -22.83 2.21
C VAL A 128 -11.70 -22.63 0.70
N GLY A 129 -10.65 -22.07 0.09
CA GLY A 129 -10.53 -21.84 -1.36
C GLY A 129 -10.65 -23.11 -2.20
N GLN A 130 -10.19 -24.27 -1.70
CA GLN A 130 -10.37 -25.55 -2.39
C GLN A 130 -11.86 -25.94 -2.56
N SER A 131 -12.69 -25.62 -1.56
CA SER A 131 -14.13 -25.91 -1.59
C SER A 131 -14.96 -24.77 -2.19
N ASN A 132 -14.47 -23.54 -2.09
CA ASN A 132 -15.10 -22.34 -2.61
C ASN A 132 -14.03 -21.44 -3.27
N PRO A 133 -13.68 -21.66 -4.55
CA PRO A 133 -12.64 -20.88 -5.22
C PRO A 133 -13.01 -19.41 -5.44
N ASN A 134 -14.26 -19.03 -5.21
CA ASN A 134 -14.73 -17.64 -5.32
C ASN A 134 -14.35 -16.77 -4.10
N ILE A 135 -13.52 -17.26 -3.18
CA ILE A 135 -12.91 -16.38 -2.16
C ILE A 135 -11.74 -15.56 -2.74
N PHE A 136 -11.31 -15.88 -3.95
CA PHE A 136 -10.18 -15.29 -4.64
C PHE A 136 -10.64 -14.41 -5.79
N TYR A 137 -9.86 -13.36 -6.09
CA TYR A 137 -10.08 -12.54 -7.27
C TYR A 137 -10.04 -13.40 -8.53
N THR A 138 -10.84 -13.01 -9.52
CA THR A 138 -11.06 -13.82 -10.71
C THR A 138 -11.19 -12.95 -11.94
N ASP A 139 -10.43 -13.31 -12.97
CA ASP A 139 -10.56 -12.72 -14.31
C ASP A 139 -11.72 -13.32 -15.12
N GLN A 140 -11.94 -12.76 -16.30
CA GLN A 140 -13.04 -13.14 -17.18
C GLN A 140 -12.94 -14.61 -17.66
N GLN A 141 -11.72 -15.16 -17.76
CA GLN A 141 -11.51 -16.55 -18.17
C GLN A 141 -11.61 -17.54 -17.00
N GLY A 142 -11.81 -17.04 -15.78
CA GLY A 142 -12.04 -17.84 -14.58
C GLY A 142 -10.74 -18.23 -13.86
N ASN A 143 -9.59 -17.66 -14.23
CA ASN A 143 -8.34 -17.85 -13.49
C ASN A 143 -8.49 -17.21 -12.11
N ARG A 144 -7.84 -17.80 -11.10
CA ARG A 144 -7.98 -17.42 -9.70
C ARG A 144 -6.64 -16.95 -9.16
N ASP A 145 -6.62 -15.74 -8.64
CA ASP A 145 -5.46 -15.17 -7.97
C ASP A 145 -5.52 -15.51 -6.47
N GLN A 146 -4.59 -16.33 -5.99
CA GLN A 146 -4.57 -16.78 -4.59
C GLN A 146 -3.76 -15.86 -3.68
N GLU A 147 -3.26 -14.73 -4.20
CA GLU A 147 -2.39 -13.83 -3.46
C GLU A 147 -3.16 -13.12 -2.33
N TYR A 148 -4.43 -12.82 -2.55
CA TYR A 148 -5.28 -12.09 -1.60
C TYR A 148 -6.74 -12.55 -1.67
N LEU A 149 -7.52 -12.30 -0.60
CA LEU A 149 -8.95 -12.59 -0.60
C LEU A 149 -9.72 -11.53 -1.39
N SER A 150 -10.60 -11.93 -2.29
CA SER A 150 -11.45 -10.98 -3.03
C SER A 150 -12.25 -10.11 -2.06
N LEU A 151 -12.31 -8.80 -2.32
CA LEU A 151 -13.16 -7.90 -1.55
C LEU A 151 -14.66 -8.26 -1.63
N GLY A 152 -15.06 -9.08 -2.61
CA GLY A 152 -16.42 -9.63 -2.68
C GLY A 152 -16.78 -10.49 -1.47
N VAL A 153 -15.80 -11.00 -0.72
CA VAL A 153 -16.01 -11.79 0.49
C VAL A 153 -15.80 -11.02 1.80
N ASP A 154 -15.55 -9.71 1.77
CA ASP A 154 -15.25 -8.88 2.96
C ASP A 154 -16.22 -9.10 4.13
N ASP A 155 -17.52 -9.23 3.83
CA ASP A 155 -18.59 -9.42 4.82
C ASP A 155 -19.13 -10.86 4.89
N GLN A 156 -18.46 -11.82 4.22
CA GLN A 156 -18.94 -13.20 4.13
C GLN A 156 -18.29 -14.08 5.21
N PRO A 157 -19.07 -14.69 6.14
CA PRO A 157 -18.54 -15.44 7.28
C PRO A 157 -18.08 -16.87 6.91
N LEU A 158 -17.19 -16.98 5.91
CA LEU A 158 -16.78 -18.23 5.28
C LEU A 158 -15.64 -18.95 6.02
N PHE A 159 -15.01 -18.26 6.97
CA PHE A 159 -13.73 -18.66 7.55
C PHE A 159 -13.90 -19.13 8.99
N GLY A 160 -14.59 -20.25 9.16
CA GLY A 160 -14.96 -20.75 10.50
C GLY A 160 -15.97 -19.85 11.21
N GLY A 161 -16.82 -19.16 10.44
CA GLY A 161 -17.82 -18.20 10.95
C GLY A 161 -17.32 -16.76 11.03
N ARG A 162 -16.04 -16.49 10.75
CA ARG A 162 -15.48 -15.14 10.64
C ARG A 162 -15.48 -14.65 9.20
N THR A 163 -15.57 -13.33 9.05
CA THR A 163 -15.36 -12.59 7.81
C THR A 163 -13.88 -12.21 7.63
N PRO A 164 -13.40 -11.93 6.40
CA PRO A 164 -12.07 -11.35 6.17
C PRO A 164 -11.79 -10.10 7.00
N ILE A 165 -12.74 -9.15 7.08
CA ILE A 165 -12.55 -7.92 7.86
C ILE A 165 -12.36 -8.22 9.35
N GLU A 166 -13.12 -9.16 9.92
CA GLU A 166 -12.91 -9.63 11.30
C GLU A 166 -11.55 -10.30 11.49
N ILE A 167 -11.09 -11.10 10.52
CA ILE A 167 -9.77 -11.74 10.57
C ILE A 167 -8.66 -10.70 10.58
N TYR A 168 -8.73 -9.69 9.70
CA TYR A 168 -7.76 -8.60 9.64
C TYR A 168 -7.76 -7.80 10.96
N SER A 169 -8.94 -7.51 11.50
CA SER A 169 -9.11 -6.84 12.80
C SER A 169 -8.50 -7.64 13.96
N ASP A 170 -8.80 -8.94 14.05
CA ASP A 170 -8.26 -9.85 15.07
C ASP A 170 -6.72 -9.92 15.00
N TYR A 171 -6.16 -10.02 13.79
CA TYR A 171 -4.72 -10.05 13.55
C TYR A 171 -4.04 -8.76 14.00
N MET A 172 -4.57 -7.60 13.59
CA MET A 172 -4.05 -6.30 14.02
C MET A 172 -4.16 -6.10 15.53
N ALA A 173 -5.26 -6.53 16.15
CA ALA A 173 -5.44 -6.47 17.60
C ALA A 173 -4.42 -7.35 18.34
N SER A 174 -4.18 -8.56 17.85
CA SER A 174 -3.14 -9.46 18.38
C SER A 174 -1.75 -8.87 18.26
N PHE A 175 -1.42 -8.25 17.12
CA PHE A 175 -0.16 -7.54 16.91
C PHE A 175 -0.01 -6.38 17.91
N TYR A 176 -1.05 -5.55 18.04
CA TYR A 176 -1.04 -4.43 19.00
C TYR A 176 -0.80 -4.92 20.42
N GLU A 177 -1.55 -5.92 20.90
CA GLU A 177 -1.40 -6.42 22.27
C GLU A 177 0.00 -6.98 22.53
N ASN A 178 0.62 -7.65 21.54
CA ASN A 178 1.96 -8.21 21.66
C ASN A 178 3.06 -7.14 21.65
N PHE A 179 2.88 -6.06 20.90
CA PHE A 179 3.94 -5.08 20.63
C PHE A 179 3.67 -3.66 21.11
N LYS A 180 2.58 -3.40 21.85
CA LYS A 180 2.20 -2.06 22.34
C LYS A 180 3.30 -1.33 23.09
N ASP A 181 4.18 -2.03 23.80
CA ASP A 181 5.29 -1.41 24.53
C ASP A 181 6.39 -0.85 23.59
N LEU A 182 6.44 -1.36 22.36
CA LEU A 182 7.31 -0.86 21.28
C LEU A 182 6.65 0.25 20.46
N ILE A 183 5.36 0.51 20.66
CA ILE A 183 4.57 1.50 19.92
C ILE A 183 4.41 2.78 20.75
N PRO A 184 4.66 3.98 20.20
CA PRO A 184 5.22 4.26 18.88
C PRO A 184 6.75 4.38 18.89
N SER A 185 7.42 3.89 19.95
CA SER A 185 8.83 4.22 20.23
C SER A 185 9.81 3.59 19.22
N VAL A 186 9.69 2.29 18.96
CA VAL A 186 10.48 1.53 17.98
C VAL A 186 9.67 1.35 16.70
N ILE A 187 8.42 0.89 16.83
CA ILE A 187 7.47 0.74 15.73
C ILE A 187 6.82 2.10 15.49
N GLN A 188 7.27 2.82 14.46
CA GLN A 188 6.83 4.19 14.17
C GLN A 188 5.62 4.23 13.22
N GLU A 189 5.45 3.18 12.41
CA GLU A 189 4.45 3.14 11.35
C GLU A 189 3.92 1.72 11.14
N ILE A 190 2.61 1.61 10.92
CA ILE A 190 1.91 0.38 10.55
C ILE A 190 1.19 0.63 9.22
N GLN A 191 1.70 0.02 8.16
CA GLN A 191 1.03 -0.05 6.88
C GLN A 191 0.01 -1.20 6.90
N VAL A 192 -1.24 -0.90 6.57
CA VAL A 192 -2.30 -1.92 6.47
C VAL A 192 -2.34 -2.43 5.03
N GLY A 193 -2.11 -3.72 4.82
CA GLY A 193 -2.25 -4.34 3.50
C GLY A 193 -3.71 -4.38 3.06
N LEU A 194 -4.01 -3.95 1.83
CA LEU A 194 -5.37 -3.82 1.30
C LEU A 194 -5.60 -4.59 -0.01
N GLY A 195 -4.69 -5.52 -0.34
CA GLY A 195 -4.72 -6.23 -1.60
C GLY A 195 -3.39 -6.91 -1.93
N PRO A 196 -3.21 -7.36 -3.19
CA PRO A 196 -1.94 -7.93 -3.68
C PRO A 196 -0.78 -6.95 -3.46
N ALA A 197 0.38 -7.49 -3.09
CA ALA A 197 1.58 -6.77 -2.64
C ALA A 197 1.34 -5.81 -1.46
N GLY A 198 0.21 -5.97 -0.74
CA GLY A 198 -0.23 -5.07 0.31
C GLY A 198 -0.82 -3.75 -0.20
N GLU A 199 -1.00 -3.62 -1.51
CA GLU A 199 -1.47 -2.40 -2.17
C GLU A 199 -3.00 -2.41 -2.28
N MET A 200 -3.62 -1.23 -2.15
CA MET A 200 -5.06 -1.07 -2.35
C MET A 200 -5.41 -1.11 -3.84
N ARG A 201 -5.47 -2.30 -4.44
CA ARG A 201 -5.82 -2.50 -5.85
C ARG A 201 -6.38 -3.90 -6.11
N TYR A 202 -6.84 -4.12 -7.32
CA TYR A 202 -7.08 -5.46 -7.87
C TYR A 202 -5.79 -6.08 -8.45
N PRO A 203 -5.70 -7.43 -8.54
CA PRO A 203 -4.57 -8.12 -9.16
C PRO A 203 -4.66 -8.12 -10.70
N SER A 204 -4.70 -6.93 -11.32
CA SER A 204 -4.96 -6.78 -12.76
C SER A 204 -3.76 -7.04 -13.67
N TYR A 205 -2.54 -7.17 -13.12
CA TYR A 205 -1.29 -7.36 -13.86
C TYR A 205 -0.42 -8.49 -13.26
N GLN A 206 -1.00 -9.69 -13.13
CA GLN A 206 -0.31 -10.86 -12.59
C GLN A 206 0.85 -11.30 -13.50
N SER A 207 2.08 -11.40 -12.95
CA SER A 207 3.29 -11.69 -13.74
C SER A 207 3.25 -12.99 -14.56
N SER A 208 2.37 -13.94 -14.19
CA SER A 208 2.17 -15.20 -14.93
C SER A 208 1.27 -15.07 -16.17
N LEU A 209 0.49 -13.99 -16.26
CA LEU A 209 -0.52 -13.76 -17.31
C LEU A 209 -0.28 -12.46 -18.09
N TRP A 210 0.53 -11.56 -17.54
CA TRP A 210 0.71 -10.19 -18.03
C TRP A 210 2.18 -9.86 -18.25
N THR A 211 2.44 -9.06 -19.26
CA THR A 211 3.75 -8.47 -19.57
C THR A 211 3.62 -6.95 -19.72
N PHE A 212 4.52 -6.21 -19.09
CA PHE A 212 4.59 -4.76 -19.27
C PHE A 212 4.76 -4.40 -20.77
N PRO A 213 3.98 -3.45 -21.33
CA PRO A 213 3.02 -2.56 -20.68
C PRO A 213 1.55 -2.93 -20.95
N GLY A 214 1.11 -4.19 -20.86
CA GLY A 214 -0.28 -4.57 -21.12
C GLY A 214 -1.30 -3.78 -20.27
N ILE A 215 -2.53 -3.59 -20.77
CA ILE A 215 -3.59 -2.90 -20.01
C ILE A 215 -4.06 -3.65 -18.74
N GLY A 216 -3.79 -4.96 -18.64
CA GLY A 216 -4.32 -5.81 -17.57
C GLY A 216 -5.77 -6.23 -17.80
N GLU A 217 -6.39 -6.89 -16.81
CA GLU A 217 -7.80 -7.31 -16.88
C GLU A 217 -8.57 -6.97 -15.60
N PHE A 218 -9.88 -6.73 -15.73
CA PHE A 218 -10.79 -6.60 -14.58
C PHE A 218 -10.90 -7.92 -13.80
N GLN A 219 -10.81 -7.84 -12.47
CA GLN A 219 -10.69 -9.01 -11.59
C GLN A 219 -11.95 -9.31 -10.77
N CYS A 220 -13.13 -9.02 -11.33
CA CYS A 220 -14.41 -9.02 -10.62
C CYS A 220 -15.34 -10.19 -10.95
N TYR A 221 -14.82 -11.31 -11.46
CA TYR A 221 -15.63 -12.42 -11.97
C TYR A 221 -15.84 -13.54 -10.94
N ASP A 222 -15.48 -13.32 -9.68
CA ASP A 222 -15.91 -14.21 -8.61
C ASP A 222 -17.43 -14.04 -8.35
N LYS A 223 -18.08 -15.11 -7.89
CA LYS A 223 -19.55 -15.10 -7.75
C LYS A 223 -20.09 -14.03 -6.82
N TYR A 224 -19.30 -13.54 -5.85
CA TYR A 224 -19.77 -12.56 -4.88
C TYR A 224 -19.76 -11.16 -5.49
N MET A 225 -18.68 -10.81 -6.19
CA MET A 225 -18.62 -9.56 -6.96
C MET A 225 -19.66 -9.55 -8.09
N LEU A 226 -19.85 -10.65 -8.83
CA LEU A 226 -20.88 -10.72 -9.87
C LEU A 226 -22.30 -10.55 -9.30
N ALA A 227 -22.60 -11.12 -8.14
CA ALA A 227 -23.88 -10.91 -7.48
C ALA A 227 -24.07 -9.45 -7.01
N ASN A 228 -23.00 -8.82 -6.52
CA ASN A 228 -23.01 -7.40 -6.16
C ASN A 228 -23.23 -6.49 -7.38
N LEU A 229 -22.56 -6.77 -8.50
CA LEU A 229 -22.74 -6.05 -9.77
C LEU A 229 -24.18 -6.16 -10.28
N ALA A 230 -24.75 -7.38 -10.25
CA ALA A 230 -26.13 -7.62 -10.66
C ALA A 230 -27.11 -6.76 -9.83
N GLN A 231 -26.94 -6.72 -8.51
CA GLN A 231 -27.77 -5.89 -7.64
C GLN A 231 -27.59 -4.39 -7.94
N ALA A 232 -26.34 -3.92 -8.11
CA ALA A 232 -26.05 -2.53 -8.42
C ALA A 232 -26.69 -2.09 -9.75
N ALA A 233 -26.74 -2.99 -10.74
CA ALA A 233 -27.36 -2.74 -12.03
C ALA A 233 -28.89 -2.69 -11.95
N GLU A 234 -29.51 -3.58 -11.15
CA GLU A 234 -30.95 -3.53 -10.83
C GLU A 234 -31.33 -2.21 -10.16
N ASP A 235 -30.55 -1.79 -9.15
CA ASP A 235 -30.79 -0.54 -8.40
C ASP A 235 -30.61 0.70 -9.29
N ALA A 236 -29.71 0.63 -10.27
CA ALA A 236 -29.53 1.67 -11.30
C ALA A 236 -30.62 1.66 -12.38
N GLY A 237 -31.56 0.72 -12.35
CA GLY A 237 -32.64 0.59 -13.34
C GLY A 237 -32.18 0.05 -14.70
N ASN A 238 -31.00 -0.55 -14.77
CA ASN A 238 -30.39 -1.09 -15.99
C ASN A 238 -29.89 -2.51 -15.75
N SER A 239 -30.80 -3.45 -15.42
CA SER A 239 -30.45 -4.83 -15.05
C SER A 239 -29.53 -5.54 -16.06
N ASP A 240 -29.62 -5.22 -17.35
CA ASP A 240 -28.76 -5.80 -18.39
C ASP A 240 -27.27 -5.44 -18.22
N TRP A 241 -26.95 -4.35 -17.49
CA TRP A 241 -25.57 -3.97 -17.17
C TRP A 241 -24.93 -4.87 -16.11
N GLY A 242 -25.73 -5.68 -15.42
CA GLY A 242 -25.34 -6.50 -14.29
C GLY A 242 -24.93 -7.93 -14.62
N TYR A 243 -24.93 -8.33 -15.90
CA TYR A 243 -24.68 -9.71 -16.29
C TYR A 243 -23.23 -10.16 -16.05
N ALA A 244 -22.26 -9.29 -16.34
CA ALA A 244 -20.83 -9.49 -16.11
C ALA A 244 -20.08 -8.16 -16.29
N GLY A 245 -18.76 -8.16 -16.05
CA GLY A 245 -17.89 -7.06 -16.49
C GLY A 245 -17.82 -6.94 -18.02
N PRO A 246 -17.27 -5.83 -18.56
CA PRO A 246 -17.22 -5.56 -19.99
C PRO A 246 -16.62 -6.72 -20.78
N ASP A 247 -17.27 -7.12 -21.88
CA ASP A 247 -16.86 -8.27 -22.70
C ASP A 247 -15.92 -7.89 -23.86
N ASP A 248 -15.70 -6.59 -24.07
CA ASP A 248 -14.84 -6.01 -25.10
C ASP A 248 -13.62 -5.27 -24.52
N ALA A 249 -13.26 -5.53 -23.26
CA ALA A 249 -12.10 -4.95 -22.57
C ALA A 249 -10.73 -5.51 -23.01
N GLY A 250 -10.71 -6.51 -23.90
CA GLY A 250 -9.47 -7.13 -24.35
C GLY A 250 -8.93 -8.16 -23.35
N THR A 251 -7.62 -8.34 -23.36
CA THR A 251 -6.89 -9.27 -22.46
C THR A 251 -5.69 -8.57 -21.82
N TYR A 252 -5.03 -9.23 -20.86
CA TYR A 252 -3.88 -8.69 -20.10
C TYR A 252 -2.88 -7.87 -20.94
N ASP A 253 -2.42 -8.43 -22.07
CA ASP A 253 -1.37 -7.83 -22.92
C ASP A 253 -1.92 -6.95 -24.06
N SER A 254 -3.22 -6.67 -24.09
CA SER A 254 -3.80 -5.75 -25.07
C SER A 254 -3.31 -4.32 -24.86
N THR A 255 -3.36 -3.50 -25.91
CA THR A 255 -3.23 -2.04 -25.83
C THR A 255 -4.61 -1.39 -25.83
N PRO A 256 -4.81 -0.17 -25.30
CA PRO A 256 -6.14 0.46 -25.25
C PRO A 256 -6.85 0.49 -26.62
N SER A 257 -6.10 0.84 -27.67
CA SER A 257 -6.55 0.90 -29.06
C SER A 257 -6.95 -0.43 -29.70
N GLN A 258 -6.62 -1.57 -29.10
CA GLN A 258 -7.00 -2.91 -29.57
C GLN A 258 -8.34 -3.39 -29.00
N THR A 259 -8.92 -2.63 -28.07
CA THR A 259 -10.11 -3.04 -27.30
C THR A 259 -11.34 -2.24 -27.71
N GLY A 260 -12.52 -2.79 -27.46
CA GLY A 260 -13.76 -2.03 -27.57
C GLY A 260 -13.95 -1.10 -26.37
N PHE A 261 -13.69 -1.59 -25.15
CA PHE A 261 -13.97 -0.84 -23.94
C PHE A 261 -13.09 0.40 -23.76
N PHE A 262 -11.78 0.29 -23.99
CA PHE A 262 -10.83 1.39 -23.74
C PHE A 262 -10.62 2.30 -24.96
N SER A 263 -11.15 1.95 -26.13
CA SER A 263 -11.04 2.80 -27.31
C SER A 263 -12.14 3.88 -27.37
N GLN A 264 -11.82 5.00 -28.02
CA GLN A 264 -12.81 6.05 -28.25
C GLN A 264 -13.76 5.69 -29.40
N GLY A 265 -15.03 6.06 -29.26
CA GLY A 265 -16.02 5.97 -30.35
C GLY A 265 -16.71 4.62 -30.52
N THR A 266 -16.50 3.68 -29.61
CA THR A 266 -17.26 2.43 -29.47
C THR A 266 -18.48 2.65 -28.56
N GLN A 267 -19.52 1.82 -28.71
CA GLN A 267 -20.83 2.06 -28.11
C GLN A 267 -20.83 2.00 -26.58
N ASP A 268 -20.24 0.95 -26.01
CA ASP A 268 -20.27 0.65 -24.57
C ASP A 268 -18.89 0.85 -23.92
N ASN A 269 -18.14 1.83 -24.44
CA ASN A 269 -16.78 2.13 -24.00
C ASN A 269 -16.73 2.74 -22.60
N TYR A 270 -15.52 2.97 -22.07
CA TYR A 270 -15.28 3.52 -20.73
C TYR A 270 -15.99 4.86 -20.46
N GLN A 271 -16.28 5.67 -21.50
CA GLN A 271 -16.97 6.95 -21.39
C GLN A 271 -18.49 6.84 -21.54
N SER A 272 -19.00 5.70 -22.02
CA SER A 272 -20.43 5.45 -22.18
C SER A 272 -21.15 5.43 -20.82
N PRO A 273 -22.49 5.58 -20.79
CA PRO A 273 -23.25 5.42 -19.55
C PRO A 273 -23.01 4.06 -18.86
N TYR A 274 -22.89 2.98 -19.64
CA TYR A 274 -22.55 1.65 -19.13
C TYR A 274 -21.13 1.62 -18.53
N GLY A 275 -20.13 2.11 -19.29
CA GLY A 275 -18.74 2.12 -18.84
C GLY A 275 -18.55 2.95 -17.57
N GLN A 276 -19.17 4.12 -17.48
CA GLN A 276 -19.14 4.94 -16.26
C GLN A 276 -19.85 4.26 -15.09
N PHE A 277 -20.99 3.58 -15.33
CA PHE A 277 -21.63 2.77 -14.29
C PHE A 277 -20.69 1.67 -13.78
N PHE A 278 -20.14 0.85 -14.67
CA PHE A 278 -19.27 -0.26 -14.31
C PHE A 278 -18.01 0.22 -13.57
N LEU A 279 -17.34 1.26 -14.08
CA LEU A 279 -16.12 1.80 -13.46
C LEU A 279 -16.40 2.44 -12.10
N ASN A 280 -17.52 3.13 -11.92
CA ASN A 280 -17.92 3.67 -10.62
C ASN A 280 -18.21 2.55 -9.61
N TRP A 281 -18.83 1.47 -10.06
CA TRP A 281 -19.06 0.28 -9.23
C TRP A 281 -17.73 -0.39 -8.84
N TYR A 282 -16.86 -0.65 -9.82
CA TYR A 282 -15.61 -1.40 -9.60
C TYR A 282 -14.63 -0.64 -8.70
N SER A 283 -14.42 0.66 -8.95
CA SER A 283 -13.58 1.50 -8.07
C SER A 283 -14.25 1.81 -6.73
N GLY A 284 -15.59 1.92 -6.71
CA GLY A 284 -16.39 2.12 -5.51
C GLY A 284 -16.25 0.96 -4.53
N LEU A 285 -16.28 -0.29 -5.02
CA LEU A 285 -16.04 -1.46 -4.18
C LEU A 285 -14.63 -1.49 -3.58
N LEU A 286 -13.61 -1.08 -4.34
CA LEU A 286 -12.25 -0.97 -3.80
C LEU A 286 -12.17 0.09 -2.70
N LEU A 287 -12.80 1.26 -2.89
CA LEU A 287 -12.90 2.31 -1.86
C LEU A 287 -13.64 1.81 -0.61
N GLU A 288 -14.71 1.03 -0.78
CA GLU A 288 -15.46 0.44 0.34
C GLU A 288 -14.61 -0.58 1.12
N HIS A 289 -13.86 -1.44 0.43
CA HIS A 289 -12.90 -2.36 1.03
C HIS A 289 -11.89 -1.63 1.92
N GLY A 290 -11.23 -0.62 1.35
CA GLY A 290 -10.28 0.22 2.10
C GLY A 290 -10.94 0.91 3.30
N ASN A 291 -12.16 1.45 3.13
CA ASN A 291 -12.89 2.10 4.20
C ASN A 291 -13.23 1.15 5.37
N LYS A 292 -13.67 -0.08 5.09
CA LYS A 292 -13.98 -1.09 6.12
C LYS A 292 -12.72 -1.52 6.89
N THR A 293 -11.67 -1.91 6.16
CA THR A 293 -10.43 -2.40 6.78
C THR A 293 -9.73 -1.32 7.59
N LEU A 294 -9.65 -0.08 7.06
CA LEU A 294 -9.01 1.03 7.77
C LEU A 294 -9.83 1.53 8.97
N ALA A 295 -11.16 1.35 8.96
CA ALA A 295 -11.97 1.60 10.14
C ALA A 295 -11.62 0.64 11.29
N GLU A 296 -11.35 -0.64 11.00
CA GLU A 296 -10.86 -1.61 11.99
C GLU A 296 -9.44 -1.24 12.47
N ALA A 297 -8.54 -0.89 11.56
CA ALA A 297 -7.19 -0.44 11.92
C ALA A 297 -7.23 0.79 12.84
N LYS A 298 -8.14 1.74 12.59
CA LYS A 298 -8.36 2.92 13.45
C LYS A 298 -8.83 2.54 14.84
N LYS A 299 -9.71 1.53 14.98
CA LYS A 299 -10.16 1.03 16.30
C LYS A 299 -8.98 0.45 17.10
N VAL A 300 -8.10 -0.30 16.43
CA VAL A 300 -6.94 -0.94 17.08
C VAL A 300 -5.84 0.08 17.42
N PHE A 301 -5.41 0.88 16.45
CA PHE A 301 -4.19 1.70 16.56
C PHE A 301 -4.44 3.18 16.82
N GLY A 302 -5.67 3.68 16.68
CA GLY A 302 -5.96 5.12 16.63
C GLY A 302 -5.57 5.93 17.89
N SER A 303 -5.42 5.27 19.04
CA SER A 303 -4.98 5.90 20.30
C SER A 303 -3.53 5.56 20.67
N SER A 304 -2.81 4.81 19.84
CA SER A 304 -1.46 4.33 20.14
C SER A 304 -0.36 5.36 19.86
N GLY A 305 -0.66 6.41 19.10
CA GLY A 305 0.32 7.40 18.63
C GLY A 305 1.20 6.92 17.47
N VAL A 306 1.00 5.71 16.97
CA VAL A 306 1.65 5.21 15.75
C VAL A 306 1.07 5.89 14.51
N THR A 307 1.88 6.04 13.47
CA THR A 307 1.36 6.40 12.15
C THR A 307 0.72 5.16 11.53
N VAL A 308 -0.51 5.27 11.05
CA VAL A 308 -1.14 4.24 10.22
C VAL A 308 -1.07 4.70 8.78
N THR A 309 -0.72 3.80 7.87
CA THR A 309 -0.49 4.08 6.45
C THR A 309 -1.20 3.04 5.60
N ALA A 310 -1.55 3.39 4.36
CA ALA A 310 -2.01 2.45 3.35
C ALA A 310 -1.32 2.76 2.02
N LYS A 311 -0.98 1.70 1.28
CA LYS A 311 -0.18 1.79 0.07
C LYS A 311 -1.06 1.79 -1.18
N VAL A 312 -0.74 2.67 -2.12
CA VAL A 312 -1.38 2.77 -3.44
C VAL A 312 -0.32 2.50 -4.52
N ALA A 313 -0.67 1.64 -5.48
CA ALA A 313 0.23 1.21 -6.55
C ALA A 313 0.47 2.30 -7.60
N GLY A 314 1.69 2.39 -8.12
CA GLY A 314 2.09 3.31 -9.17
C GLY A 314 1.90 2.73 -10.57
N ILE A 315 0.67 2.83 -11.09
CA ILE A 315 0.31 2.32 -12.41
C ILE A 315 0.60 3.38 -13.47
N HIS A 316 1.87 3.48 -13.84
CA HIS A 316 2.34 4.59 -14.67
C HIS A 316 2.19 4.37 -16.18
N TRP A 317 1.92 3.14 -16.65
CA TRP A 317 1.70 2.86 -18.07
C TRP A 317 0.25 3.12 -18.48
N TRP A 318 0.07 3.60 -19.71
CA TRP A 318 -1.19 4.15 -20.24
C TRP A 318 -1.74 5.35 -19.46
N TYR A 319 -0.97 5.96 -18.57
CA TYR A 319 -1.37 7.16 -17.84
C TYR A 319 -1.61 8.36 -18.77
N LEU A 320 -0.86 8.45 -19.88
CA LEU A 320 -1.05 9.53 -20.86
C LEU A 320 -2.10 9.19 -21.94
N ASP A 321 -2.59 7.95 -21.99
CA ASP A 321 -3.71 7.57 -22.85
C ASP A 321 -5.01 8.07 -22.20
N PRO A 322 -5.96 8.67 -22.96
CA PRO A 322 -7.19 9.21 -22.39
C PRO A 322 -8.04 8.22 -21.58
N SER A 323 -7.88 6.91 -21.81
CA SER A 323 -8.59 5.87 -21.08
C SER A 323 -8.01 5.58 -19.70
N HIS A 324 -6.73 5.85 -19.46
CA HIS A 324 -6.02 5.39 -18.25
C HIS A 324 -6.22 3.87 -18.01
N ALA A 325 -6.21 3.07 -19.09
CA ALA A 325 -6.73 1.69 -19.08
C ALA A 325 -6.17 0.80 -17.95
N ALA A 326 -4.86 0.87 -17.68
CA ALA A 326 -4.24 0.08 -16.63
C ALA A 326 -4.66 0.51 -15.22
N GLU A 327 -4.82 1.81 -14.98
CA GLU A 327 -5.36 2.34 -13.74
C GLU A 327 -6.81 1.88 -13.55
N LEU A 328 -7.64 1.93 -14.61
CA LEU A 328 -9.02 1.46 -14.56
C LEU A 328 -9.09 -0.03 -14.21
N ALA A 329 -8.28 -0.88 -14.84
CA ALA A 329 -8.21 -2.31 -14.55
C ALA A 329 -7.76 -2.60 -13.11
N ALA A 330 -6.81 -1.81 -12.60
CA ALA A 330 -6.33 -1.88 -11.21
C ALA A 330 -7.35 -1.35 -10.17
N GLY A 331 -8.43 -0.71 -10.62
CA GLY A 331 -9.51 -0.18 -9.77
C GLY A 331 -9.42 1.34 -9.51
N TYR A 332 -8.45 2.03 -10.10
CA TYR A 332 -8.31 3.48 -10.01
C TYR A 332 -9.07 4.14 -11.16
N LYS A 333 -10.25 4.68 -10.87
CA LYS A 333 -11.08 5.38 -11.87
C LYS A 333 -10.50 6.76 -12.23
N ASN A 334 -9.36 6.79 -12.92
CA ASN A 334 -8.60 8.00 -13.20
C ASN A 334 -8.87 8.62 -14.58
N ASP A 335 -9.82 8.07 -15.35
CA ASP A 335 -10.30 8.64 -16.63
C ASP A 335 -10.80 10.10 -16.52
N LEU A 336 -11.18 10.52 -15.31
CA LEU A 336 -11.57 11.90 -14.99
C LEU A 336 -10.58 12.63 -14.07
N GLY A 337 -9.43 12.03 -13.76
CA GLY A 337 -8.39 12.63 -12.92
C GLY A 337 -8.70 12.66 -11.41
N VAL A 338 -9.68 11.88 -10.93
CA VAL A 338 -10.21 12.00 -9.55
C VAL A 338 -9.89 10.84 -8.62
N ALA A 339 -9.34 9.72 -9.14
CA ALA A 339 -9.16 8.49 -8.37
C ALA A 339 -8.37 8.70 -7.08
N TYR A 340 -7.19 9.31 -7.20
CA TYR A 340 -6.27 9.47 -6.08
C TYR A 340 -6.77 10.46 -5.02
N TYR A 341 -7.55 11.48 -5.42
CA TYR A 341 -8.21 12.36 -4.46
C TYR A 341 -9.32 11.63 -3.68
N GLN A 342 -10.08 10.74 -4.33
CA GLN A 342 -11.09 9.94 -3.64
C GLN A 342 -10.46 8.96 -2.63
N ILE A 343 -9.34 8.31 -3.01
CA ILE A 343 -8.57 7.45 -2.11
C ILE A 343 -8.03 8.26 -0.93
N ALA A 344 -7.39 9.40 -1.19
CA ALA A 344 -6.86 10.27 -0.14
C ALA A 344 -7.97 10.80 0.78
N GLN A 345 -9.14 11.15 0.24
CA GLN A 345 -10.29 11.54 1.04
C GLN A 345 -10.75 10.39 1.96
N MET A 346 -10.83 9.17 1.44
CA MET A 346 -11.17 7.99 2.26
C MET A 346 -10.13 7.76 3.36
N PHE A 347 -8.83 7.88 3.07
CA PHE A 347 -7.77 7.78 4.08
C PHE A 347 -7.88 8.86 5.17
N SER A 348 -8.28 10.09 4.79
CA SER A 348 -8.48 11.19 5.74
C SER A 348 -9.54 10.89 6.79
N TRP A 349 -10.61 10.15 6.45
CA TRP A 349 -11.66 9.76 7.39
C TRP A 349 -11.11 8.89 8.53
N HIS A 350 -10.04 8.16 8.25
CA HIS A 350 -9.40 7.22 9.17
C HIS A 350 -8.11 7.73 9.80
N ASN A 351 -7.66 8.94 9.44
CA ASN A 351 -6.34 9.47 9.83
C ASN A 351 -5.19 8.54 9.39
N VAL A 352 -5.31 8.02 8.17
CA VAL A 352 -4.34 7.15 7.52
C VAL A 352 -3.49 7.98 6.57
N SER A 353 -2.18 7.72 6.56
CA SER A 353 -1.22 8.34 5.64
C SER A 353 -1.23 7.61 4.31
N PHE A 354 -0.93 8.34 3.24
CA PHE A 354 -0.84 7.84 1.87
C PHE A 354 0.59 7.42 1.59
N ASP A 355 0.81 6.16 1.22
CA ASP A 355 2.10 5.69 0.73
C ASP A 355 2.02 5.31 -0.73
N PHE A 356 3.04 5.69 -1.50
CA PHE A 356 3.05 5.55 -2.95
C PHE A 356 4.41 5.12 -3.49
N THR A 357 4.41 4.45 -4.64
CA THR A 357 5.65 3.97 -5.27
C THR A 357 6.02 4.80 -6.51
N CYS A 358 7.02 4.39 -7.30
CA CYS A 358 7.51 5.04 -8.53
C CYS A 358 8.25 6.38 -8.35
N LEU A 359 8.61 6.80 -7.14
CA LEU A 359 9.29 8.09 -6.91
C LEU A 359 10.68 8.18 -7.56
N GLU A 360 11.26 7.06 -8.00
CA GLU A 360 12.56 7.01 -8.67
C GLU A 360 12.47 7.08 -10.19
N MET A 361 11.27 6.96 -10.75
CA MET A 361 11.05 6.79 -12.18
C MET A 361 10.96 8.14 -12.91
N ARG A 362 11.63 8.21 -14.07
CA ARG A 362 11.48 9.33 -15.01
C ARG A 362 10.72 8.92 -16.24
N ASP A 363 9.96 9.85 -16.82
CA ASP A 363 9.27 9.64 -18.09
C ASP A 363 10.27 9.27 -19.20
N SER A 364 11.44 9.91 -19.18
CA SER A 364 12.52 9.67 -20.17
C SER A 364 13.13 8.26 -20.10
N GLU A 365 12.91 7.53 -19.01
CA GLU A 365 13.38 6.15 -18.84
C GLU A 365 12.35 5.12 -19.34
N GLN A 366 11.13 5.55 -19.68
CA GLN A 366 10.04 4.66 -20.08
C GLN A 366 10.05 4.40 -21.60
N PRO A 367 9.59 3.22 -22.05
CA PRO A 367 9.40 2.95 -23.47
C PRO A 367 8.41 3.92 -24.14
N SER A 368 8.66 4.30 -25.40
CA SER A 368 7.81 5.27 -26.09
C SER A 368 6.43 4.74 -26.51
N ASN A 369 6.20 3.42 -26.42
CA ASN A 369 4.99 2.74 -26.87
C ASN A 369 4.05 2.34 -25.71
N CYS A 370 4.23 2.88 -24.51
CA CYS A 370 3.41 2.58 -23.34
C CYS A 370 2.61 3.78 -22.80
N GLU A 371 2.72 4.95 -23.43
CA GLU A 371 2.09 6.20 -22.96
C GLU A 371 2.28 6.41 -21.45
N CYS A 372 3.50 6.12 -20.99
CA CYS A 372 3.83 6.14 -19.58
C CYS A 372 3.97 7.57 -19.05
N GLY A 373 3.54 7.81 -17.81
CA GLY A 373 3.67 9.11 -17.13
C GLY A 373 3.94 9.00 -15.63
N PRO A 374 5.03 8.35 -15.18
CA PRO A 374 5.34 8.20 -13.75
C PRO A 374 5.49 9.54 -13.03
N GLN A 375 6.11 10.57 -13.63
CA GLN A 375 6.32 11.85 -12.95
C GLN A 375 4.99 12.60 -12.77
N GLN A 376 4.11 12.57 -13.78
CA GLN A 376 2.78 13.16 -13.68
C GLN A 376 1.90 12.42 -12.66
N LEU A 377 2.03 11.10 -12.59
CA LEU A 377 1.32 10.27 -11.64
C LEU A 377 1.75 10.56 -10.18
N VAL A 378 3.05 10.66 -9.92
CA VAL A 378 3.58 11.06 -8.60
C VAL A 378 3.10 12.47 -8.23
N ALA A 379 3.12 13.41 -9.17
CA ALA A 379 2.57 14.75 -8.93
C ALA A 379 1.07 14.73 -8.59
N GLN A 380 0.25 13.95 -9.31
CA GLN A 380 -1.19 13.86 -9.07
C GLN A 380 -1.51 13.30 -7.69
N THR A 381 -0.82 12.25 -7.27
CA THR A 381 -1.01 11.59 -5.97
C THR A 381 -0.56 12.47 -4.81
N LEU A 382 0.60 13.13 -4.93
CA LEU A 382 1.09 14.11 -3.95
C LEU A 382 0.08 15.25 -3.73
N LEU A 383 -0.38 15.89 -4.81
CA LEU A 383 -1.33 17.00 -4.75
C LEU A 383 -2.71 16.55 -4.24
N SER A 384 -3.12 15.33 -4.55
CA SER A 384 -4.36 14.73 -4.05
C SER A 384 -4.30 14.50 -2.54
N ALA A 385 -3.19 13.96 -2.03
CA ALA A 385 -2.98 13.77 -0.59
C ALA A 385 -2.94 15.10 0.16
N GLU A 386 -2.23 16.10 -0.35
CA GLU A 386 -2.18 17.44 0.22
C GLU A 386 -3.58 18.08 0.27
N SER A 387 -4.33 17.99 -0.83
CA SER A 387 -5.69 18.53 -0.93
C SER A 387 -6.67 17.86 0.05
N ALA A 388 -6.42 16.60 0.41
CA ALA A 388 -7.18 15.86 1.41
C ALA A 388 -6.67 16.04 2.85
N GLY A 389 -5.56 16.75 3.05
CA GLY A 389 -4.91 16.92 4.36
C GLY A 389 -4.27 15.63 4.89
N VAL A 390 -3.88 14.74 3.99
CA VAL A 390 -3.26 13.44 4.31
C VAL A 390 -1.74 13.54 4.17
N LYS A 391 -1.02 12.96 5.13
CA LYS A 391 0.44 12.85 5.04
C LYS A 391 0.83 11.89 3.92
N TYR A 392 1.93 12.17 3.25
CA TYR A 392 2.42 11.37 2.14
C TYR A 392 3.80 10.77 2.46
N SER A 393 3.99 9.50 2.15
CA SER A 393 5.30 8.84 2.10
C SER A 393 5.49 8.17 0.75
N GLY A 394 6.74 7.86 0.41
CA GLY A 394 7.06 7.28 -0.87
C GLY A 394 8.04 6.12 -0.82
N GLU A 395 8.05 5.35 -1.90
CA GLU A 395 8.93 4.21 -2.13
C GLU A 395 9.45 4.25 -3.57
N ASN A 396 10.60 3.62 -3.84
CA ASN A 396 10.97 3.27 -5.21
C ASN A 396 10.30 1.97 -5.64
N ALA A 397 9.82 1.90 -6.88
CA ALA A 397 9.18 0.71 -7.43
C ALA A 397 10.19 -0.36 -7.82
N LEU A 398 11.29 0.05 -8.45
CA LEU A 398 12.36 -0.83 -8.92
C LEU A 398 13.64 -0.61 -8.14
N GLN A 399 14.42 -1.67 -7.97
CA GLN A 399 15.71 -1.59 -7.31
C GLN A 399 16.72 -0.82 -8.17
N ARG A 400 17.17 0.33 -7.65
CA ARG A 400 18.08 1.26 -8.34
C ARG A 400 19.24 1.67 -7.43
N TYR A 401 20.46 1.75 -7.97
CA TYR A 401 21.66 2.10 -7.21
C TYR A 401 22.38 3.35 -7.75
N ASP A 402 21.87 3.92 -8.84
CA ASP A 402 22.45 5.05 -9.54
C ASP A 402 21.97 6.41 -9.02
N SER A 403 22.81 7.44 -9.19
CA SER A 403 22.52 8.80 -8.75
C SER A 403 21.30 9.42 -9.42
N THR A 404 20.93 8.97 -10.63
CA THR A 404 19.79 9.51 -11.38
C THR A 404 18.48 9.21 -10.65
N ALA A 405 18.29 7.96 -10.23
CA ALA A 405 17.15 7.54 -9.42
C ALA A 405 17.09 8.28 -8.08
N TYR A 406 18.22 8.39 -7.37
CA TYR A 406 18.27 9.10 -6.09
C TYR A 406 17.93 10.58 -6.22
N GLN A 407 18.44 11.25 -7.25
CA GLN A 407 18.10 12.66 -7.52
C GLN A 407 16.62 12.84 -7.85
N GLU A 408 16.00 11.88 -8.54
CA GLU A 408 14.56 11.93 -8.81
C GLU A 408 13.76 11.83 -7.50
N ILE A 409 14.11 10.88 -6.63
CA ILE A 409 13.48 10.74 -5.32
C ILE A 409 13.64 12.03 -4.50
N GLU A 410 14.84 12.63 -4.49
CA GLU A 410 15.09 13.89 -3.79
C GLU A 410 14.19 15.03 -4.30
N ILE A 411 14.01 15.14 -5.62
CA ILE A 411 13.14 16.12 -6.25
C ILE A 411 11.68 15.86 -5.84
N GLU A 412 11.14 14.68 -6.12
CA GLU A 412 9.74 14.36 -5.85
C GLU A 412 9.39 14.45 -4.35
N SER A 413 10.36 14.18 -3.47
CA SER A 413 10.20 14.29 -2.01
C SER A 413 10.07 15.72 -1.49
N SER A 414 10.37 16.73 -2.31
CA SER A 414 10.38 18.14 -1.91
C SER A 414 9.76 19.11 -2.92
N LEU A 415 9.33 18.63 -4.09
CA LEU A 415 8.88 19.48 -5.20
C LEU A 415 7.64 20.32 -4.85
N TYR A 416 6.63 19.68 -4.26
CA TYR A 416 5.36 20.33 -3.90
C TYR A 416 5.26 20.64 -2.40
N TYR A 417 5.65 19.68 -1.57
CA TYR A 417 5.83 19.82 -0.13
C TYR A 417 6.80 18.74 0.34
N LEU A 418 7.28 18.88 1.57
CA LEU A 418 8.19 17.89 2.15
C LEU A 418 7.40 16.64 2.56
N ILE A 419 7.67 15.49 1.94
CA ILE A 419 7.01 14.23 2.29
C ILE A 419 7.41 13.76 3.71
N SER A 420 6.60 12.89 4.30
CA SER A 420 6.76 12.45 5.70
C SER A 420 7.84 11.38 5.91
N GLY A 421 8.23 10.68 4.84
CA GLY A 421 9.27 9.64 4.88
C GLY A 421 9.42 8.94 3.54
N PHE A 422 10.55 8.26 3.36
CA PHE A 422 10.84 7.47 2.17
C PHE A 422 11.32 6.05 2.56
N SER A 423 10.76 5.01 1.96
CA SER A 423 11.16 3.61 2.16
C SER A 423 11.88 3.07 0.91
N TYR A 424 13.17 2.79 1.02
CA TYR A 424 13.98 2.29 -0.08
C TYR A 424 13.87 0.76 -0.24
N LEU A 425 13.51 0.32 -1.44
CA LEU A 425 13.47 -1.07 -1.88
C LEU A 425 14.82 -1.43 -2.54
N ARG A 426 15.65 -2.32 -1.98
CA ARG A 426 15.56 -3.10 -0.73
C ARG A 426 16.97 -3.33 -0.20
N LEU A 427 17.12 -3.70 1.08
CA LEU A 427 18.37 -4.19 1.63
C LEU A 427 18.83 -5.44 0.87
N THR A 428 19.99 -5.33 0.21
CA THR A 428 20.66 -6.44 -0.48
C THR A 428 22.15 -6.41 -0.22
N PRO A 429 22.87 -7.52 -0.44
CA PRO A 429 24.33 -7.51 -0.45
C PRO A 429 24.91 -6.44 -1.39
N GLN A 430 24.26 -6.21 -2.54
CA GLN A 430 24.66 -5.22 -3.54
C GLN A 430 24.52 -3.79 -3.02
N LEU A 431 23.46 -3.46 -2.26
CA LEU A 431 23.31 -2.16 -1.61
C LEU A 431 24.48 -1.87 -0.65
N LEU A 432 24.90 -2.90 0.10
CA LEU A 432 25.93 -2.77 1.14
C LEU A 432 27.38 -2.73 0.62
N GLN A 433 27.59 -2.96 -0.67
CA GLN A 433 28.92 -2.96 -1.29
C GLN A 433 29.28 -1.59 -1.87
N SER A 434 30.57 -1.28 -1.92
CA SER A 434 31.06 -0.11 -2.67
C SER A 434 30.95 -0.35 -4.19
N PRO A 435 30.57 0.65 -4.98
CA PRO A 435 30.32 2.05 -4.59
C PRO A 435 28.88 2.35 -4.12
N ASN A 436 27.97 1.36 -4.14
CA ASN A 436 26.54 1.56 -3.90
C ASN A 436 26.25 2.12 -2.50
N ILE A 437 26.82 1.56 -1.43
CA ILE A 437 26.57 2.04 -0.06
C ILE A 437 27.01 3.49 0.13
N GLY A 438 28.09 3.90 -0.54
CA GLY A 438 28.57 5.29 -0.50
C GLY A 438 27.63 6.24 -1.23
N THR A 439 27.13 5.84 -2.39
CA THR A 439 26.15 6.62 -3.16
C THR A 439 24.83 6.75 -2.40
N PHE A 440 24.37 5.64 -1.80
CA PHE A 440 23.18 5.62 -0.96
C PHE A 440 23.35 6.47 0.32
N ALA A 441 24.52 6.45 0.95
CA ALA A 441 24.82 7.33 2.10
C ALA A 441 24.73 8.81 1.72
N SER A 442 25.21 9.21 0.55
CA SER A 442 25.04 10.59 0.06
C SER A 442 23.58 10.94 -0.15
N PHE A 443 22.79 10.04 -0.73
CA PHE A 443 21.34 10.21 -0.87
C PHE A 443 20.63 10.40 0.48
N VAL A 444 20.89 9.52 1.46
CA VAL A 444 20.30 9.63 2.81
C VAL A 444 20.68 10.96 3.48
N GLN A 445 21.93 11.41 3.30
CA GLN A 445 22.37 12.70 3.81
C GLN A 445 21.62 13.87 3.17
N THR A 446 21.41 13.85 1.85
CA THR A 446 20.60 14.88 1.15
C THR A 446 19.18 14.89 1.69
N MET A 447 18.52 13.72 1.74
CA MET A 447 17.15 13.54 2.24
C MET A 447 16.99 14.13 3.64
N SER A 448 17.95 13.90 4.56
CA SER A 448 17.91 14.40 5.94
C SER A 448 17.95 15.93 6.09
N THR A 449 18.30 16.64 5.01
CA THR A 449 18.39 18.10 4.99
C THR A 449 17.42 18.76 4.01
N LEU A 450 16.60 17.96 3.31
CA LEU A 450 15.61 18.50 2.37
C LEU A 450 14.67 19.48 3.07
N GLN A 451 14.28 20.49 2.31
CA GLN A 451 13.30 21.48 2.72
C GLN A 451 12.22 21.50 1.65
N GLY A 452 10.96 21.58 2.08
CA GLY A 452 9.85 21.81 1.16
C GLY A 452 9.97 23.21 0.53
N PRO A 453 9.12 23.51 -0.46
CA PRO A 453 9.04 24.86 -1.01
C PRO A 453 8.59 25.84 0.08
N ASN A 454 9.17 27.04 0.05
CA ASN A 454 8.88 28.13 1.01
C ASN A 454 7.48 28.72 0.85
#